data_AF-A0A146I6S2-F1
#
_entry.id   AF-A0A146I6S2-F1
#
_cell.length_a   1.000
_cell.length_b   1.000
_cell.length_c   1.000
_cell.angle_alpha   90.00
_cell.angle_beta   90.00
_cell.angle_gamma   90.00
#
_symmetry.space_group_name_H-M   'P 1'
#
loop_
_entity.id
_entity.type
_entity.pdbx_description
1 polymer ?
#
loop_
_entity_poly.entity_id
_entity_poly.type
_entity_poly.pdbx_seq_one_letter_code
_entity_poly.pdbx_strand_id
1 'polypeptide(L)'
;MGFRQAAVLGPVCFFLGVLFICFNIDYRVLWGGLTEDTIEDGFQFYTTFFNAPPAIKALLHGMIGVALVGLLAKLHVWDDSAMFFDGSSLAAALAGLSVYLTIIVPMLRTIVTPADVDTKTDQIEALRILSAGNVIIIGCLGLILLLQAGQDYARRIDAKERAKLAAEKKEKVE
;
A
#
# COMPACT_ATOMS: atom_id res chain seq x y z
N MET A 1 -17.78 9.67 -8.08
CA MET A 1 -16.56 8.85 -8.16
C MET A 1 -15.86 9.18 -9.48
N GLY A 2 -14.72 9.87 -9.43
CA GLY A 2 -14.00 10.32 -10.64
C GLY A 2 -12.78 9.45 -10.96
N PHE A 3 -12.21 9.60 -12.15
CA PHE A 3 -11.02 8.88 -12.63
C PHE A 3 -9.82 8.95 -11.65
N ARG A 4 -9.64 10.08 -10.96
CA ARG A 4 -8.57 10.28 -9.97
C ARG A 4 -8.67 9.34 -8.77
N GLN A 5 -9.88 9.03 -8.31
CA GLN A 5 -10.09 8.12 -7.19
C GLN A 5 -9.86 6.66 -7.58
N ALA A 6 -10.24 6.29 -8.81
CA ALA A 6 -9.92 4.97 -9.36
C ALA A 6 -8.40 4.77 -9.52
N ALA A 7 -7.67 5.82 -9.92
CA ALA A 7 -6.21 5.83 -9.99
C ALA A 7 -5.51 5.66 -8.63
N VAL A 8 -6.22 5.85 -7.51
CA VAL A 8 -5.72 5.54 -6.16
C VAL A 8 -6.15 4.15 -5.73
N LEU A 9 -7.45 3.85 -5.80
CA LEU A 9 -8.01 2.59 -5.31
C LEU A 9 -7.50 1.37 -6.09
N GLY A 10 -7.35 1.48 -7.42
CA GLY A 10 -6.87 0.39 -8.26
C GLY A 10 -5.50 -0.13 -7.81
N PRO A 11 -4.45 0.71 -7.80
CA PRO A 11 -3.15 0.32 -7.29
C PRO A 11 -3.13 -0.14 -5.83
N VAL A 12 -3.87 0.53 -4.94
CA VAL A 12 -3.89 0.15 -3.52
C VAL A 12 -4.47 -1.27 -3.35
N CYS A 13 -5.59 -1.59 -4.00
CA CYS A 13 -6.17 -2.92 -3.97
C CYS A 13 -5.26 -3.96 -4.65
N PHE A 14 -4.62 -3.60 -5.76
CA PHE A 14 -3.66 -4.46 -6.44
C PHE A 14 -2.49 -4.84 -5.54
N PHE A 15 -1.86 -3.87 -4.87
CA PHE A 15 -0.76 -4.15 -3.93
C PHE A 15 -1.21 -4.90 -2.69
N LEU A 16 -2.40 -4.63 -2.15
CA LEU A 16 -2.94 -5.44 -1.07
C LEU A 16 -3.13 -6.90 -1.49
N GLY A 17 -3.53 -7.14 -2.74
CA GLY A 17 -3.57 -8.50 -3.31
C GLY A 17 -2.19 -9.16 -3.39
N VAL A 18 -1.19 -8.44 -3.89
CA VAL A 18 0.20 -8.93 -3.94
C VAL A 18 0.73 -9.23 -2.53
N LEU A 19 0.54 -8.31 -1.60
CA LEU A 19 0.99 -8.45 -0.22
C LEU A 19 0.22 -9.53 0.54
N PHE A 20 -1.03 -9.80 0.18
CA PHE A 20 -1.78 -10.94 0.72
C PHE A 20 -1.15 -12.28 0.30
N ILE A 21 -0.61 -12.37 -0.92
CA ILE A 21 0.15 -13.55 -1.35
C ILE A 21 1.43 -13.67 -0.50
N CYS A 22 2.19 -12.59 -0.33
CA CYS A 22 3.37 -12.58 0.56
C CYS A 22 3.00 -12.97 2.00
N PHE A 23 1.85 -12.52 2.49
CA PHE A 23 1.39 -12.75 3.85
C PHE A 23 1.23 -14.23 4.20
N ASN A 24 0.94 -15.10 3.22
CA ASN A 24 0.85 -16.55 3.45
C ASN A 24 2.19 -17.15 3.91
N ILE A 25 3.31 -16.56 3.48
CA ILE A 25 4.66 -16.92 3.92
C ILE A 25 5.04 -16.10 5.16
N ASP A 26 4.85 -14.77 5.10
CA ASP A 26 5.27 -13.85 6.16
C ASP A 26 4.63 -14.17 7.50
N TYR A 27 3.37 -14.63 7.51
CA TYR A 27 2.67 -14.99 8.74
C TYR A 27 3.40 -16.13 9.48
N ARG A 28 3.85 -17.15 8.74
CA ARG A 28 4.58 -18.29 9.31
C ARG A 28 5.95 -17.88 9.85
N VAL A 29 6.63 -16.97 9.15
CA VAL A 29 7.93 -16.43 9.57
C VAL A 29 7.81 -15.57 10.84
N LEU A 30 6.76 -14.76 10.95
CA LEU A 30 6.61 -13.78 12.03
C LEU A 30 5.95 -14.34 13.28
N TRP A 31 4.87 -15.11 13.11
CA TRP A 31 4.03 -15.60 14.22
C TRP A 31 3.93 -17.12 14.29
N GLY A 32 4.45 -17.84 13.29
CA GLY A 32 4.58 -19.28 13.33
C GLY A 32 5.87 -19.76 14.01
N GLY A 33 6.13 -21.06 13.91
CA GLY A 33 7.42 -21.63 14.30
C GLY A 33 8.46 -21.39 13.21
N LEU A 34 9.59 -20.78 13.57
CA LEU A 34 10.72 -20.56 12.65
C LEU A 34 11.54 -21.86 12.49
N THR A 35 10.94 -22.84 11.84
CA THR A 35 11.57 -24.12 11.47
C THR A 35 12.43 -23.96 10.22
N GLU A 36 13.33 -24.93 9.98
CA GLU A 36 14.14 -24.96 8.75
C GLU A 36 13.25 -24.94 7.50
N ASP A 37 12.18 -25.73 7.47
CA ASP A 37 11.21 -25.74 6.37
C ASP A 37 10.58 -24.35 6.13
N THR A 38 10.26 -23.61 7.18
CA THR A 38 9.65 -22.27 7.06
C THR A 38 10.67 -21.26 6.51
N ILE A 39 11.95 -21.40 6.89
CA ILE A 39 13.04 -20.58 6.36
C ILE A 39 13.25 -20.89 4.87
N GLU A 40 13.31 -22.16 4.50
CA GLU A 40 13.52 -22.60 3.12
C GLU A 40 12.37 -22.19 2.21
N ASP A 41 11.12 -22.38 2.65
CA ASP A 41 9.91 -21.87 1.96
C ASP A 41 10.02 -20.37 1.71
N GLY A 42 10.43 -19.60 2.73
CA GLY A 42 10.61 -18.15 2.64
C GLY A 42 11.68 -17.75 1.63
N PHE A 43 12.86 -18.38 1.69
CA PHE A 43 13.95 -18.13 0.74
C PHE A 43 13.55 -18.49 -0.68
N GLN A 44 12.91 -19.63 -0.90
CA GLN A 44 12.44 -20.04 -2.23
C GLN A 44 11.41 -19.06 -2.79
N PHE A 45 10.43 -18.66 -1.97
CA PHE A 45 9.38 -17.72 -2.37
C PHE A 45 9.98 -16.37 -2.79
N TYR A 46 10.81 -15.77 -1.94
CA TYR A 46 11.41 -14.47 -2.20
C TYR A 46 12.47 -14.50 -3.30
N THR A 47 13.18 -15.61 -3.48
CA THR A 47 14.05 -15.83 -4.64
C THR A 47 13.26 -15.85 -5.95
N THR A 48 12.10 -16.51 -5.97
CA THR A 48 11.22 -16.53 -7.14
C THR A 48 10.73 -15.12 -7.47
N PHE A 49 10.30 -14.36 -6.46
CA PHE A 49 9.84 -12.99 -6.65
C PHE A 49 10.95 -12.05 -7.12
N PHE A 50 12.15 -12.15 -6.55
CA PHE A 50 13.31 -11.37 -6.95
C PHE A 50 13.74 -11.64 -8.40
N ASN A 51 13.65 -12.90 -8.84
CA ASN A 51 14.03 -13.31 -10.19
C ASN A 51 12.89 -13.21 -11.22
N ALA A 52 11.74 -12.65 -10.83
CA ALA A 52 10.63 -12.42 -11.74
C ALA A 52 11.05 -11.63 -13.00
N PRO A 53 10.44 -11.91 -14.18
CA PRO A 53 10.73 -11.19 -15.41
C PRO A 53 10.66 -9.66 -15.24
N PRO A 54 11.50 -8.88 -15.94
CA PRO A 54 11.54 -7.42 -15.80
C PRO A 54 10.18 -6.73 -15.98
N ALA A 55 9.31 -7.30 -16.82
CA ALA A 55 7.95 -6.81 -17.02
C ALA A 55 7.12 -6.76 -15.72
N ILE A 56 7.27 -7.75 -14.83
CA ILE A 56 6.59 -7.77 -13.53
C ILE A 56 7.11 -6.63 -12.65
N LYS A 57 8.43 -6.45 -12.59
CA LYS A 57 9.04 -5.35 -11.83
C LYS A 57 8.59 -3.99 -12.38
N ALA A 58 8.56 -3.83 -13.69
CA ALA A 58 8.09 -2.61 -14.34
C ALA A 58 6.62 -2.33 -14.04
N LEU A 59 5.75 -3.35 -14.07
CA LEU A 59 4.35 -3.23 -13.68
C LEU A 59 4.21 -2.75 -12.23
N LEU A 60 4.90 -3.38 -11.29
CA LEU A 60 4.84 -3.00 -9.87
C LEU A 60 5.25 -1.53 -9.69
N HIS A 61 6.41 -1.11 -10.21
CA HIS A 61 6.83 0.28 -10.08
C HIS A 61 5.90 1.26 -10.83
N GLY A 62 5.32 0.85 -11.97
CA GLY A 62 4.31 1.61 -12.68
C GLY A 62 3.06 1.86 -11.84
N MET A 63 2.57 0.83 -11.13
CA MET A 63 1.42 0.95 -10.24
C MET A 63 1.69 1.87 -9.04
N ILE A 64 2.91 1.89 -8.51
CA ILE A 64 3.33 2.89 -7.51
C ILE A 64 3.21 4.30 -8.09
N GLY A 65 3.72 4.50 -9.31
CA GLY A 65 3.61 5.79 -10.00
C GLY A 65 2.16 6.26 -10.20
N VAL A 66 1.27 5.35 -10.64
CA VAL A 66 -0.15 5.65 -10.81
C VAL A 66 -0.80 6.06 -9.48
N ALA A 67 -0.52 5.37 -8.38
CA ALA A 67 -1.05 5.70 -7.06
C ALA A 67 -0.63 7.11 -6.61
N LEU A 68 0.66 7.43 -6.75
CA LEU A 68 1.21 8.72 -6.34
C LEU A 68 0.65 9.87 -7.19
N VAL A 69 0.63 9.71 -8.51
CA VAL A 69 0.03 10.71 -9.42
C VAL A 69 -1.45 10.89 -9.12
N GLY A 70 -2.17 9.80 -8.85
CA GLY A 70 -3.58 9.84 -8.44
C GLY A 70 -3.80 10.69 -7.17
N LEU A 71 -3.01 10.43 -6.13
CA LEU A 71 -3.08 11.17 -4.86
C LEU A 71 -2.73 12.66 -5.04
N LEU A 72 -1.66 12.98 -5.76
CA LEU A 72 -1.26 14.36 -6.06
C LEU A 72 -2.34 15.09 -6.88
N ALA A 73 -2.95 14.42 -7.87
CA ALA A 73 -4.01 15.00 -8.67
C ALA A 73 -5.29 15.27 -7.87
N LYS A 74 -5.56 14.49 -6.81
CA LYS A 74 -6.66 14.75 -5.89
C LYS A 74 -6.35 15.91 -4.93
N LEU A 75 -5.10 16.01 -4.46
CA LEU A 75 -4.68 17.07 -3.55
C LEU A 75 -4.59 18.47 -4.20
N HIS A 76 -4.59 18.56 -5.53
CA HIS A 76 -4.36 19.82 -6.27
C HIS A 76 -5.28 21.00 -5.89
N VAL A 77 -6.53 20.76 -5.48
CA VAL A 77 -7.49 21.84 -5.16
C VAL A 77 -7.35 22.34 -3.71
N TRP A 78 -6.64 21.60 -2.83
CA TRP A 78 -6.36 21.99 -1.44
C TRP A 78 -7.59 22.37 -0.58
N ASP A 79 -8.78 21.84 -0.90
CA ASP A 79 -9.92 21.98 0.00
C ASP A 79 -9.76 21.13 1.28
N ASP A 80 -10.57 21.40 2.31
CA ASP A 80 -10.48 20.70 3.59
C ASP A 80 -10.57 19.17 3.43
N SER A 81 -11.45 18.68 2.56
CA SER A 81 -11.57 17.25 2.27
C SER A 81 -10.29 16.70 1.66
N ALA A 82 -9.69 17.41 0.71
CA ALA A 82 -8.46 17.00 0.06
C ALA A 82 -7.29 16.99 1.06
N MET A 83 -7.16 18.01 1.91
CA MET A 83 -6.09 18.07 2.91
C MET A 83 -6.17 16.92 3.92
N PHE A 84 -7.35 16.66 4.49
CA PHE A 84 -7.51 15.63 5.52
C PHE A 84 -7.52 14.21 4.97
N PHE A 85 -8.23 13.95 3.87
CA PHE A 85 -8.32 12.59 3.35
C PHE A 85 -7.20 12.27 2.37
N ASP A 86 -6.99 13.12 1.35
CA ASP A 86 -5.99 12.85 0.30
C ASP A 86 -4.58 13.19 0.75
N GLY A 87 -4.39 14.23 1.57
CA GLY A 87 -3.10 14.56 2.19
C GLY A 87 -2.61 13.48 3.15
N SER A 88 -3.47 12.99 4.05
CA SER A 88 -3.13 11.85 4.91
C SER A 88 -2.94 10.55 4.14
N SER A 89 -3.71 10.33 3.05
CA SER A 89 -3.48 9.18 2.17
C SER A 89 -2.11 9.27 1.48
N LEU A 90 -1.69 10.46 1.06
CA LEU A 90 -0.36 10.70 0.50
C LEU A 90 0.75 10.45 1.53
N ALA A 91 0.58 10.94 2.76
CA ALA A 91 1.54 10.66 3.83
C ALA A 91 1.69 9.15 4.10
N ALA A 92 0.57 8.42 4.15
CA ALA A 92 0.59 6.96 4.30
C ALA A 92 1.25 6.25 3.11
N ALA A 93 1.00 6.72 1.87
CA ALA A 93 1.64 6.18 0.67
C ALA A 93 3.16 6.41 0.68
N LEU A 94 3.60 7.59 1.11
CA LEU A 94 5.02 7.92 1.25
C LEU A 94 5.69 7.08 2.35
N ALA A 95 5.01 6.87 3.49
CA ALA A 95 5.52 5.98 4.53
C ALA A 95 5.71 4.54 4.02
N GLY A 96 4.71 4.00 3.30
CA GLY A 96 4.82 2.68 2.68
C GLY A 96 5.93 2.62 1.61
N LEU A 97 6.07 3.67 0.79
CA LEU A 97 7.15 3.77 -0.18
C LEU A 97 8.54 3.83 0.47
N SER A 98 8.67 4.54 1.59
CA SER A 98 9.91 4.55 2.37
C SER A 98 10.26 3.15 2.84
N VAL A 99 9.32 2.42 3.45
CA VAL A 99 9.53 1.02 3.87
C VAL A 99 9.91 0.13 2.68
N TYR A 100 9.26 0.30 1.54
CA TYR A 100 9.61 -0.44 0.32
C TYR A 100 11.07 -0.20 -0.11
N LEU A 101 11.49 1.06 -0.19
CA LEU A 101 12.82 1.43 -0.68
C LEU A 101 13.94 1.10 0.33
N THR A 102 13.70 1.30 1.62
CA THR A 102 14.75 1.20 2.65
C THR A 102 14.75 -0.14 3.37
N ILE A 103 13.67 -0.91 3.31
CA ILE A 103 13.56 -2.21 3.98
C ILE A 103 13.38 -3.32 2.95
N ILE A 104 12.31 -3.29 2.14
CA ILE A 104 11.98 -4.42 1.26
C ILE A 104 13.07 -4.66 0.23
N VAL A 105 13.50 -3.63 -0.50
CA VAL A 105 14.51 -3.79 -1.57
C VAL A 105 15.87 -4.28 -1.02
N PRO A 106 16.45 -3.70 0.04
CA PRO A 106 17.70 -4.20 0.62
C PRO A 106 17.58 -5.61 1.19
N MET A 107 16.55 -5.91 1.98
CA MET A 107 16.41 -7.23 2.59
C MET A 107 16.20 -8.32 1.54
N LEU A 108 15.49 -8.03 0.46
CA LEU A 108 15.33 -8.97 -0.64
C LEU A 108 16.67 -9.28 -1.33
N ARG A 109 17.58 -8.30 -1.42
CA ARG A 109 18.94 -8.53 -1.91
C ARG A 109 19.74 -9.38 -0.94
N THR A 110 19.66 -9.13 0.37
CA THR A 110 20.36 -9.95 1.37
C THR A 110 19.91 -11.41 1.31
N ILE A 111 18.60 -11.67 1.13
CA ILE A 111 18.07 -13.03 1.02
C ILE A 111 18.57 -13.75 -0.24
N VAL A 112 18.60 -13.07 -1.40
CA VAL A 112 18.76 -13.75 -2.71
C VAL A 112 20.17 -13.64 -3.27
N THR A 113 20.83 -12.52 -3.02
CA THR A 113 22.19 -12.21 -3.46
C THR A 113 22.99 -11.65 -2.28
N PRO A 114 23.21 -12.45 -1.22
CA PRO A 114 23.95 -12.03 -0.04
C PRO A 114 25.37 -11.57 -0.41
N ALA A 115 25.88 -10.58 0.30
CA ALA A 115 27.29 -10.19 0.19
C ALA A 115 28.19 -11.26 0.84
N ASP A 116 29.48 -11.27 0.50
CA ASP A 116 30.43 -12.25 1.05
C ASP A 116 30.54 -12.22 2.59
N VAL A 117 30.19 -11.09 3.19
CA VAL A 117 30.17 -10.90 4.65
C VAL A 117 28.88 -11.40 5.31
N ASP A 118 27.82 -11.61 4.54
CA ASP A 118 26.50 -11.99 5.06
C ASP A 118 26.46 -13.50 5.35
N THR A 119 26.12 -13.85 6.57
CA THR A 119 25.95 -15.24 7.02
C THR A 119 24.52 -15.75 6.74
N LYS A 120 24.30 -17.06 6.89
CA LYS A 120 22.94 -17.63 6.84
C LYS A 120 22.02 -17.01 7.90
N THR A 121 22.56 -16.67 9.07
CA THR A 121 21.80 -15.99 10.13
C THR A 121 21.32 -14.62 9.67
N ASP A 122 22.17 -13.85 8.96
CA ASP A 122 21.80 -12.53 8.43
C ASP A 122 20.70 -12.63 7.37
N GLN A 123 20.72 -13.68 6.54
CA GLN A 123 19.64 -13.94 5.58
C GLN A 123 18.30 -14.27 6.27
N ILE A 124 18.34 -15.06 7.35
CA ILE A 124 17.14 -15.39 8.14
C ILE A 124 16.59 -14.13 8.83
N GLU A 125 17.47 -13.28 9.36
CA GLU A 125 17.06 -12.00 9.94
C GLU A 125 16.47 -11.08 8.88
N ALA A 126 17.09 -10.98 7.69
CA ALA A 126 16.58 -10.23 6.56
C ALA A 126 15.19 -10.73 6.13
N LEU A 127 14.94 -12.05 6.13
CA LEU A 127 13.62 -12.63 5.87
C LEU A 127 12.58 -12.12 6.89
N ARG A 128 12.90 -12.13 8.19
CA ARG A 128 11.98 -11.64 9.23
C ARG A 128 11.72 -10.13 9.11
N ILE A 129 12.77 -9.34 8.85
CA ILE A 129 12.65 -7.89 8.67
C ILE A 129 11.81 -7.56 7.43
N LEU A 130 12.03 -8.27 6.32
CA LEU A 130 11.25 -8.12 5.10
C LEU A 130 9.77 -8.45 5.34
N SER A 131 9.49 -9.58 6.00
CA SER A 131 8.13 -10.00 6.35
C SER A 131 7.43 -8.95 7.22
N ALA A 132 8.11 -8.39 8.22
CA ALA A 132 7.56 -7.30 9.04
C ALA A 132 7.32 -6.02 8.22
N GLY A 133 8.23 -5.69 7.30
CA GLY A 133 8.09 -4.58 6.36
C GLY A 133 6.83 -4.69 5.51
N ASN A 134 6.52 -5.88 4.98
CA ASN A 134 5.29 -6.12 4.22
C ASN A 134 4.03 -5.84 5.06
N VAL A 135 4.01 -6.28 6.31
CA VAL A 135 2.89 -6.03 7.23
C VAL A 135 2.70 -4.53 7.49
N ILE A 136 3.79 -3.78 7.65
CA ILE A 136 3.72 -2.32 7.79
C ILE A 136 3.11 -1.69 6.53
N ILE A 137 3.54 -2.11 5.34
CA ILE A 137 2.97 -1.61 4.07
C ILE A 137 1.48 -1.97 3.96
N ILE A 138 1.06 -3.18 4.35
CA ILE A 138 -0.37 -3.56 4.40
C ILE A 138 -1.14 -2.56 5.28
N GLY A 139 -0.61 -2.21 6.45
CA GLY A 139 -1.21 -1.21 7.34
C GLY A 139 -1.35 0.17 6.68
N CYS A 140 -0.29 0.66 6.02
CA CYS A 140 -0.32 1.93 5.28
C CYS A 140 -1.36 1.92 4.16
N LEU A 141 -1.42 0.85 3.36
CA LEU A 141 -2.38 0.72 2.26
C LEU A 141 -3.82 0.57 2.78
N GLY A 142 -4.02 -0.16 3.88
CA GLY A 142 -5.31 -0.27 4.57
C GLY A 142 -5.81 1.08 5.08
N LEU A 143 -4.91 1.91 5.65
CA LEU A 143 -5.23 3.27 6.05
C LEU A 143 -5.68 4.12 4.85
N ILE A 144 -5.01 4.01 3.69
CA ILE A 144 -5.45 4.70 2.47
C ILE A 144 -6.86 4.26 2.09
N LEU A 145 -7.16 2.95 2.08
CA LEU A 145 -8.52 2.48 1.78
C LEU A 145 -9.57 3.07 2.74
N LEU A 146 -9.28 3.10 4.04
CA LEU A 146 -10.17 3.68 5.03
C LEU A 146 -10.40 5.18 4.80
N LEU A 147 -9.35 5.94 4.51
CA LEU A 147 -9.44 7.37 4.20
C LEU A 147 -10.23 7.62 2.91
N GLN A 148 -9.99 6.84 1.85
CA GLN A 148 -10.71 6.97 0.58
C GLN A 148 -12.20 6.60 0.71
N ALA A 149 -12.53 5.61 1.54
CA ALA A 149 -13.92 5.27 1.88
C ALA A 149 -14.57 6.37 2.74
N GLY A 150 -13.85 6.89 3.73
CA GLY A 150 -14.29 7.99 4.59
C GLY A 150 -14.58 9.26 3.79
N GLN A 151 -13.72 9.61 2.83
CA GLN A 151 -13.95 10.73 1.94
C GLN A 151 -15.18 10.54 1.06
N ASP A 152 -15.41 9.33 0.53
CA ASP A 152 -16.61 9.06 -0.26
C ASP A 152 -17.87 9.16 0.59
N TYR A 153 -17.83 8.64 1.82
CA TYR A 153 -18.91 8.75 2.78
C TYR A 153 -19.22 10.22 3.14
N ALA A 154 -18.21 11.01 3.49
CA ALA A 154 -18.36 12.43 3.81
C ALA A 154 -18.99 13.20 2.65
N ARG A 155 -18.51 13.00 1.41
CA ARG A 155 -19.10 13.64 0.21
C ARG A 155 -20.57 13.29 0.01
N ARG A 156 -20.98 12.05 0.31
CA ARG A 156 -22.39 11.63 0.19
C ARG A 156 -23.27 12.32 1.23
N ILE A 157 -22.76 12.55 2.44
CA ILE A 157 -23.47 13.30 3.48
C ILE A 157 -23.63 14.76 3.05
N ASP A 158 -22.53 15.42 2.69
CA ASP A 158 -22.54 16.81 2.24
C ASP A 158 -23.49 17.05 1.06
N ALA A 159 -23.53 16.12 0.12
CA ALA A 159 -24.43 16.19 -1.03
C ALA A 159 -25.91 16.13 -0.61
N LYS A 160 -26.25 15.26 0.37
CA LYS A 160 -27.61 15.16 0.91
C LYS A 160 -28.00 16.43 1.67
N GLU A 161 -27.10 16.99 2.47
CA GLU A 161 -27.36 18.23 3.21
C GLU A 161 -27.57 19.42 2.28
N ARG A 162 -26.72 19.59 1.26
CA ARG A 162 -26.90 20.63 0.24
C ARG A 162 -28.22 20.50 -0.51
N ALA A 163 -28.64 19.27 -0.82
CA ALA A 163 -29.92 19.02 -1.48
C ALA A 163 -31.12 19.41 -0.61
N LYS A 164 -31.09 19.09 0.69
CA LYS A 164 -32.13 19.53 1.64
C LYS A 164 -32.21 21.05 1.74
N LEU A 165 -31.07 21.71 1.92
CA LEU A 165 -31.01 23.18 1.99
C LEU A 165 -31.52 23.84 0.69
N ALA A 166 -31.25 23.23 -0.46
CA ALA A 166 -31.77 23.72 -1.74
C ALA A 166 -33.28 23.54 -1.87
N ALA A 167 -33.85 22.44 -1.36
CA ALA A 167 -35.29 22.21 -1.33
C ALA A 167 -36.01 23.20 -0.39
N GLU A 168 -35.50 23.37 0.84
CA GLU A 168 -36.04 24.34 1.80
C GLU A 168 -36.00 25.78 1.27
N LYS A 169 -34.95 26.14 0.51
CA LYS A 169 -34.86 27.46 -0.13
C LYS A 169 -35.89 27.65 -1.23
N LYS A 170 -36.25 26.60 -1.97
CA LYS A 170 -37.31 26.68 -3.00
C LYS A 170 -38.68 26.84 -2.38
N GLU A 171 -38.98 26.07 -1.32
CA GLU A 171 -40.24 26.18 -0.58
C GLU A 171 -40.46 27.54 0.10
N LYS A 172 -39.39 28.30 0.38
CA LYS A 172 -39.48 29.65 0.95
C LYS A 172 -39.62 30.77 -0.10
N VAL A 173 -39.45 30.46 -1.38
CA VAL A 173 -39.49 31.43 -2.49
C VAL A 173 -40.79 31.32 -3.30
N GLU A 174 -41.47 30.18 -3.23
CA GLU A 174 -42.86 29.97 -3.69
C GLU A 174 -43.88 30.38 -2.61
#